data_AF-A0A976KDV6-F1
#
_entry.id   AF-A0A976KDV6-F1
#
_cell.length_a   1.000
_cell.length_b   1.000
_cell.length_c   1.000
_cell.angle_alpha   90.00
_cell.angle_beta   90.00
_cell.angle_gamma   90.00
#
_symmetry.space_group_name_H-M   'P 1'
#
loop_
_entity.id
_entity.type
_entity.pdbx_description
1 polymer ?
#
loop_
_entity_poly.entity_id
_entity_poly.type
_entity_poly.pdbx_seq_one_letter_code
_entity_poly.pdbx_strand_id
1 'polypeptide(L)'
;MLESRGHPNRLGMRGWLFGGRWGPDRYLYSLHRITGLGLLLYLVMHVVLTSSRALGQGPWEEAMGRVSGPLFVFGEYLVFVAFAFHAVNGLRLVFAEIGFG
;
A
#
# COMPACT_ATOMS: atom_id res chain seq x y z
N MET A 1 19.96 -20.19 -23.87
CA MET A 1 19.60 -18.77 -24.02
C MET A 1 18.08 -18.69 -23.89
N LEU A 2 17.56 -18.28 -22.74
CA LEU A 2 16.11 -18.12 -22.56
C LEU A 2 15.67 -16.90 -23.39
N GLU A 3 14.87 -17.11 -24.43
CA GLU A 3 14.23 -16.01 -25.16
C GLU A 3 13.26 -15.30 -24.20
N SER A 4 13.71 -14.22 -23.57
CA SER A 4 12.82 -13.28 -22.90
C SER A 4 12.05 -12.51 -23.96
N ARG A 5 10.87 -13.03 -24.34
CA ARG A 5 9.90 -12.29 -25.15
C ARG A 5 9.27 -11.21 -24.26
N GLY A 6 9.99 -10.10 -24.09
CA GLY A 6 9.52 -8.95 -23.35
C GLY A 6 8.14 -8.52 -23.86
N HIS A 7 7.13 -8.58 -22.98
CA HIS A 7 5.80 -8.12 -23.29
C HIS A 7 5.82 -6.62 -23.62
N PRO A 8 5.35 -6.17 -24.81
CA PRO A 8 5.37 -4.76 -25.17
C PRO A 8 4.47 -3.94 -24.23
N ASN A 9 5.07 -3.35 -23.20
CA ASN A 9 4.39 -2.56 -22.16
C ASN A 9 4.16 -1.09 -22.58
N ARG A 10 3.62 -0.86 -23.79
CA ARG A 10 3.40 0.49 -24.36
C ARG A 10 2.01 1.07 -24.07
N LEU A 11 1.34 0.65 -23.00
CA LEU A 11 -0.04 1.05 -22.73
C LEU A 11 -0.15 2.32 -21.86
N GLY A 12 0.98 2.88 -21.40
CA GLY A 12 1.04 4.12 -20.62
C GLY A 12 0.13 4.10 -19.38
N MET A 13 -0.42 5.27 -19.01
CA MET A 13 -1.33 5.41 -17.87
C MET A 13 -2.59 4.53 -17.97
N ARG A 14 -3.12 4.33 -19.18
CA ARG A 14 -4.27 3.44 -19.42
C ARG A 14 -3.95 1.98 -19.09
N GLY A 15 -2.74 1.53 -19.38
CA GLY A 15 -2.27 0.20 -19.00
C GLY A 15 -2.13 0.01 -17.50
N TRP A 16 -1.79 1.08 -16.79
CA TRP A 16 -1.64 1.07 -15.33
C TRP A 16 -2.99 1.01 -14.61
N LEU A 17 -4.00 1.72 -15.12
CA LEU A 17 -5.34 1.79 -14.52
C LEU A 17 -6.27 0.64 -14.90
N PHE A 18 -6.22 0.16 -16.14
CA PHE A 18 -7.25 -0.76 -16.66
C PHE A 18 -6.76 -2.17 -16.93
N GLY A 19 -5.50 -2.52 -16.62
CA GLY A 19 -4.95 -3.88 -16.76
C GLY A 19 -4.76 -4.35 -18.21
N GLY A 20 -5.71 -4.04 -19.10
CA GLY A 20 -5.71 -4.41 -20.50
C GLY A 20 -5.64 -5.92 -20.69
N ARG A 21 -4.82 -6.35 -21.65
CA ARG A 21 -4.67 -7.75 -22.09
C ARG A 21 -3.76 -8.64 -21.23
N TRP A 22 -3.30 -8.17 -20.07
CA TRP A 22 -2.18 -8.77 -19.32
C TRP A 22 -2.59 -9.47 -18.02
N GLY A 23 -3.87 -9.79 -17.87
CA GLY A 23 -4.35 -10.65 -16.79
C GLY A 23 -4.32 -10.02 -15.38
N PRO A 24 -4.62 -10.84 -14.35
CA PRO A 24 -4.74 -10.39 -12.96
C PRO A 24 -3.43 -9.83 -12.39
N ASP A 25 -2.27 -10.30 -12.87
CA ASP A 25 -0.95 -9.90 -12.36
C ASP A 25 -0.69 -8.41 -12.48
N ARG A 26 -1.25 -7.77 -13.52
CA ARG A 26 -1.07 -6.33 -13.72
C ARG A 26 -1.83 -5.52 -12.68
N TYR A 27 -3.01 -5.97 -12.25
CA TYR A 27 -3.76 -5.34 -11.17
C TYR A 27 -3.05 -5.55 -9.84
N LEU A 28 -2.52 -6.75 -9.58
CA LEU A 28 -1.74 -7.05 -8.38
C LEU A 28 -0.47 -6.17 -8.30
N TYR A 29 0.20 -5.96 -9.44
CA TYR A 29 1.32 -5.03 -9.55
C TYR A 29 0.92 -3.58 -9.23
N SER A 30 -0.13 -3.06 -9.87
CA SER A 30 -0.58 -1.68 -9.64
C SER A 30 -1.03 -1.47 -8.19
N LEU A 31 -1.84 -2.40 -7.66
CA LEU A 31 -2.32 -2.34 -6.28
C LEU A 31 -1.17 -2.39 -5.28
N HIS A 32 -0.14 -3.23 -5.50
CA HIS A 32 0.98 -3.34 -4.57
C HIS A 32 1.75 -2.01 -4.44
N ARG A 33 1.88 -1.27 -5.54
CA ARG A 33 2.50 0.07 -5.52
C ARG A 33 1.60 1.11 -4.86
N ILE A 34 0.30 1.10 -5.17
CA ILE A 34 -0.66 2.03 -4.57
C ILE A 34 -0.70 1.83 -3.05
N THR A 35 -0.84 0.59 -2.58
CA THR A 35 -0.85 0.30 -1.14
C THR A 35 0.49 0.62 -0.49
N GLY A 36 1.62 0.35 -1.14
CA GLY A 36 2.94 0.72 -0.63
C GLY A 36 3.11 2.23 -0.42
N LEU A 37 2.70 3.04 -1.41
CA LEU A 37 2.73 4.50 -1.30
C LEU A 37 1.74 5.02 -0.24
N GLY A 38 0.53 4.44 -0.17
CA GLY A 38 -0.45 4.77 0.85
C GLY A 38 0.03 4.46 2.27
N LEU A 39 0.66 3.30 2.47
CA LEU A 39 1.24 2.89 3.75
C LEU A 39 2.44 3.77 4.14
N LEU A 40 3.27 4.17 3.18
CA LEU A 40 4.37 5.11 3.44
C LEU A 40 3.82 6.46 3.93
N LEU A 41 2.80 7.00 3.26
CA LEU A 41 2.15 8.25 3.68
C LEU A 41 1.54 8.10 5.09
N TYR A 42 0.81 7.00 5.32
CA TYR A 42 0.24 6.70 6.63
C TYR A 42 1.32 6.62 7.71
N LEU A 43 2.43 5.93 7.45
CA LEU A 43 3.52 5.79 8.41
C LEU A 43 4.09 7.15 8.84
N VAL A 44 4.33 8.05 7.89
CA VAL A 44 4.80 9.41 8.21
C VAL A 44 3.79 10.16 9.07
N MET A 45 2.52 10.18 8.67
CA MET A 45 1.45 10.83 9.45
C MET A 45 1.29 10.20 10.84
N HIS A 46 1.37 8.87 10.92
CA HIS A 46 1.22 8.09 12.15
C HIS A 46 2.35 8.38 13.14
N VAL A 47 3.60 8.47 12.66
CA VAL A 47 4.74 8.85 13.50
C VAL A 47 4.58 10.28 14.00
N VAL A 48 4.18 11.23 13.15
CA VAL A 48 3.96 12.63 13.56
C VAL A 48 2.86 12.72 14.62
N LEU A 49 1.71 12.07 14.40
CA LEU A 49 0.60 12.07 15.36
C LEU A 49 1.03 11.43 16.69
N THR A 50 1.69 10.27 16.63
CA THR A 50 2.13 9.53 17.82
C THR A 50 3.24 10.27 18.58
N SER A 51 4.05 11.08 17.89
CA SER A 51 5.09 11.89 18.54
C SER A 51 4.52 12.89 19.56
N SER A 52 3.24 13.29 19.43
CA SER A 52 2.55 14.12 20.43
C SER A 52 2.56 13.51 21.83
N ARG A 53 2.66 12.17 21.94
CA ARG A 53 2.80 11.46 23.21
C ARG A 53 4.04 11.89 23.99
N ALA A 54 5.11 12.26 23.30
CA ALA A 54 6.34 12.75 23.94
C ALA A 54 6.19 14.17 24.51
N LEU A 55 5.14 14.91 24.11
CA LEU A 55 4.87 16.27 24.57
C LEU A 55 3.97 16.32 25.81
N GLY A 56 3.49 15.16 26.29
CA GLY A 56 2.66 15.04 27.50
C GLY A 56 1.20 14.66 27.21
N GLN A 57 0.41 14.53 28.27
CA GLN A 57 -0.96 14.02 28.20
C GLN A 57 -1.91 14.96 27.45
N GLY A 58 -1.83 16.28 27.67
CA GLY A 58 -2.71 17.26 27.00
C GLY A 58 -2.57 17.27 25.47
N PRO A 59 -1.35 17.44 24.91
CA PRO A 59 -1.14 17.37 23.46
C PRO A 59 -1.54 16.02 22.85
N TRP A 60 -1.35 14.92 23.58
CA TRP A 60 -1.79 13.59 23.17
C TRP A 60 -3.31 13.48 23.06
N GLU A 61 -4.04 13.93 24.08
CA GLU A 61 -5.51 13.92 24.08
C GLU A 61 -6.07 14.79 22.94
N GLU A 62 -5.47 15.95 22.69
CA GLU A 62 -5.86 16.81 21.57
C GLU A 62 -5.60 16.13 20.21
N ALA A 63 -4.43 15.50 20.04
CA ALA A 63 -4.10 14.78 18.81
C ALA A 63 -5.07 13.60 18.56
N MET A 64 -5.34 12.81 19.60
CA MET A 64 -6.31 11.70 19.52
C MET A 64 -7.74 12.18 19.30
N GLY A 65 -8.10 13.36 19.82
CA GLY A 65 -9.38 14.02 19.55
C GLY A 65 -9.62 14.29 18.05
N ARG A 66 -8.55 14.56 17.27
CA ARG A 66 -8.67 14.81 15.82
C ARG A 66 -8.90 13.55 14.99
N VAL A 67 -8.51 12.39 15.49
CA VAL A 67 -8.54 11.11 14.74
C VAL A 67 -9.54 10.08 15.28
N SER A 68 -10.39 10.48 16.24
CA SER A 68 -11.36 9.56 16.89
C SER A 68 -12.73 9.49 16.21
N GLY A 69 -12.95 10.27 15.15
CA GLY A 69 -14.22 10.30 14.41
C GLY A 69 -14.45 9.07 13.51
N PRO A 70 -15.70 8.77 13.12
CA PRO A 70 -16.05 7.58 12.33
C PRO A 70 -15.36 7.54 10.96
N LEU A 71 -15.08 8.70 10.35
CA LEU A 71 -14.33 8.78 9.11
C LEU A 71 -12.89 8.28 9.27
N PHE A 72 -12.23 8.59 10.40
CA PHE A 72 -10.88 8.13 10.67
C PHE A 72 -10.85 6.63 10.94
N VAL A 73 -11.80 6.11 11.73
CA VAL A 73 -11.94 4.66 11.97
C VAL A 73 -12.11 3.90 10.65
N PHE A 74 -12.93 4.42 9.74
CA PHE A 74 -13.05 3.83 8.39
C PHE A 74 -11.74 3.90 7.61
N GLY A 75 -11.03 5.03 7.69
CA GLY A 75 -9.69 5.18 7.10
C GLY A 75 -8.67 4.19 7.66
N GLU A 76 -8.66 3.95 8.97
CA GLU A 76 -7.81 2.97 9.63
C GLU A 76 -8.09 1.55 9.13
N TYR A 77 -9.37 1.22 8.91
CA TYR A 77 -9.74 -0.06 8.30
C TYR A 77 -9.20 -0.19 6.87
N LEU A 78 -9.27 0.87 6.06
CA LEU A 78 -8.67 0.87 4.71
C LEU A 78 -7.15 0.70 4.76
N VAL A 79 -6.47 1.35 5.71
CA VAL A 79 -5.03 1.20 5.94
C VAL A 79 -4.70 -0.25 6.31
N PHE A 80 -5.49 -0.87 7.19
CA PHE A 80 -5.32 -2.28 7.56
C PHE A 80 -5.47 -3.21 6.36
N VAL A 81 -6.50 -3.01 5.53
CA VAL A 81 -6.69 -3.80 4.30
C VAL A 81 -5.52 -3.60 3.33
N ALA A 82 -5.06 -2.35 3.16
CA ALA A 82 -3.89 -2.04 2.32
C ALA A 82 -2.62 -2.73 2.84
N PHE A 83 -2.39 -2.73 4.15
CA PHE A 83 -1.29 -3.43 4.81
C PHE A 83 -1.35 -4.94 4.55
N ALA A 84 -2.50 -5.58 4.83
CA ALA A 84 -2.67 -7.02 4.66
C ALA A 84 -2.43 -7.44 3.20
N PHE A 85 -3.02 -6.72 2.25
CA PHE A 85 -2.80 -6.97 0.83
C PHE A 85 -1.32 -6.76 0.44
N HIS A 86 -0.70 -5.65 0.87
CA HIS A 86 0.69 -5.34 0.52
C HIS A 86 1.65 -6.40 1.03
N ALA A 87 1.47 -6.84 2.28
CA ALA A 87 2.29 -7.87 2.91
C ALA A 87 2.12 -9.22 2.19
N VAL A 88 0.89 -9.69 1.98
CA VAL A 88 0.62 -10.98 1.32
C VAL A 88 1.11 -10.98 -0.13
N ASN A 89 0.84 -9.91 -0.88
CA ASN A 89 1.34 -9.80 -2.25
C ASN A 89 2.86 -9.68 -2.30
N GLY A 90 3.48 -9.00 -1.32
CA GLY A 90 4.93 -8.92 -1.16
C GLY A 90 5.56 -10.29 -0.91
N LEU A 91 4.96 -11.10 -0.03
CA LEU A 91 5.41 -12.49 0.21
C LEU A 91 5.30 -13.34 -1.06
N ARG A 92 4.22 -13.19 -1.85
CA ARG A 92 4.11 -13.85 -3.16
C ARG A 92 5.29 -13.48 -4.08
N LEU A 93 5.64 -12.19 -4.15
CA LEU A 93 6.76 -11.71 -4.97
C LEU A 93 8.09 -12.25 -4.47
N VAL A 94 8.31 -12.29 -3.15
CA VAL A 94 9.51 -12.88 -2.55
C VAL A 94 9.64 -14.36 -2.94
N PHE A 95 8.57 -15.14 -2.81
CA PHE A 95 8.58 -16.54 -3.23
C PHE A 95 8.85 -16.72 -4.73
N ALA A 96 8.21 -15.91 -5.58
CA ALA A 96 8.45 -15.96 -7.02
C ALA A 96 9.92 -15.65 -7.37
N GLU A 97 10.53 -14.69 -6.69
CA GLU A 97 11.95 -14.31 -6.90
C GLU A 97 12.91 -15.46 -6.58
N ILE A 98 12.60 -16.26 -5.56
CA ILE A 98 13.42 -17.43 -5.18
C ILE A 98 13.02 -18.72 -5.90
N GLY A 99 12.17 -18.64 -6.93
CA GLY A 99 11.80 -19.77 -7.78
C GLY A 99 10.60 -20.60 -7.31
N PHE A 100 9.85 -20.11 -6.32
CA PHE A 100 8.58 -20.68 -5.89
C PHE A 100 7.42 -19.84 -6.42
N GLY A 101 6.82 -20.22 -7.55
CA GLY A 101 5.70 -19.50 -8.15
C GLY A 101 5.28 -20.04 -9.51
#